data_AF-A0A959KGX4-F1
#
_entry.id   AF-A0A959KGX4-F1
#
_cell.length_a   1.000
_cell.length_b   1.000
_cell.length_c   1.000
_cell.angle_alpha   90.00
_cell.angle_beta   90.00
_cell.angle_gamma   90.00
#
_symmetry.space_group_name_H-M   'P 1'
#
loop_
_entity.id
_entity.type
_entity.pdbx_description
1 polymer ?
#
loop_
_entity_poly.entity_id
_entity_poly.type
_entity_poly.pdbx_seq_one_letter_code
_entity_poly.pdbx_strand_id
1 'polypeptide(L)'
;SEMKVKGSARLNSIAAGVLAFLKRHSTLLIAFFLLYNLVLVGLGIGIFHYRVPEEYKQKIQDRISIAKIPANFFRGQTTRPDKLHIDIKHKHLRKLAYIRSVSLQRGFLYDTEENSVPATIRFGGESYRVELNVKGALPLHWEDEEMFSMKVKVKGDHTILGMKSFALQHPRARGYLNEWILHELFREADIINLRYEFLSVDINGNPSRIYALEEGFEKRLLERNRHKESVILKYESDFHSESPIPPYDNIIGIPQDLWSSKVVALPMKSTLSDPNLHRLFNKGRSLLEAFRQDQLSTSEVFDLQKFATFFAMAELFGSHHPCSLDNIRFYYNPITSLIEPIIHDNDHLDRLGEYPLLGEEKLLGKDIQRRPNQGWWKLTSWYESVFKDPAFYRAYIRALEKIADQAYLDDFFARHEEEIQEQKRILHHDYPILSLNPQPIIYQNQAYIRQALSVEHLLEVRPTAEQPSSTAVQLSVVNTQPFPVEIVGYSVGDAPMVPLAGELPWLQARIPAITDTAQLISLELPEDADSGASAFNALKVHCRILGASRVIAEPLILADN
;
A
#
# COMPACT_ATOMS: atom_id res chain seq x y z
N SER A 1 -64.54 35.44 -21.98
CA SER A 1 -63.67 34.39 -22.57
C SER A 1 -62.63 34.96 -23.54
N GLU A 2 -62.90 36.06 -24.25
CA GLU A 2 -61.96 36.65 -25.25
C GLU A 2 -60.65 37.25 -24.68
N MET A 3 -60.64 37.78 -23.45
CA MET A 3 -59.40 38.31 -22.84
C MET A 3 -58.36 37.24 -22.50
N LYS A 4 -58.78 36.01 -22.15
CA LYS A 4 -57.86 34.88 -21.88
C LYS A 4 -57.22 34.34 -23.17
N VAL A 5 -57.93 34.41 -24.29
CA VAL A 5 -57.43 33.94 -25.61
C VAL A 5 -56.42 34.92 -26.20
N LYS A 6 -56.59 36.23 -26.01
CA LYS A 6 -55.60 37.24 -26.47
C LYS A 6 -54.29 37.19 -25.66
N GLY A 7 -54.35 36.87 -24.36
CA GLY A 7 -53.16 36.71 -23.51
C GLY A 7 -52.29 35.51 -23.89
N SER A 8 -52.91 34.35 -24.17
CA SER A 8 -52.17 33.14 -24.56
C SER A 8 -51.57 33.25 -25.97
N ALA A 9 -52.25 33.89 -26.91
CA ALA A 9 -51.73 34.14 -28.25
C ALA A 9 -50.49 35.05 -28.24
N ARG A 10 -50.48 36.07 -27.37
CA ARG A 10 -49.35 37.00 -27.22
C ARG A 10 -48.13 36.30 -26.61
N LEU A 11 -48.32 35.50 -25.57
CA LEU A 11 -47.26 34.68 -24.94
C LEU A 11 -46.67 33.65 -25.92
N ASN A 12 -47.51 32.98 -26.70
CA ASN A 12 -47.05 32.02 -27.71
C ASN A 12 -46.27 32.70 -28.84
N SER A 13 -46.65 33.93 -29.24
CA SER A 13 -45.89 34.70 -30.24
C SER A 13 -44.51 35.12 -29.72
N ILE A 14 -44.41 35.49 -28.44
CA ILE A 14 -43.14 35.86 -27.80
C ILE A 14 -42.26 34.62 -27.68
N ALA A 15 -42.82 33.49 -27.23
CA ALA A 15 -42.09 32.23 -27.13
C ALA A 15 -41.58 31.75 -28.50
N ALA A 16 -42.38 31.86 -29.56
CA ALA A 16 -41.97 31.53 -30.93
C ALA A 16 -40.87 32.47 -31.45
N GLY A 17 -40.95 33.77 -31.14
CA GLY A 17 -39.92 34.76 -31.48
C GLY A 17 -38.59 34.49 -30.78
N VAL A 18 -38.64 34.14 -29.49
CA VAL A 18 -37.47 33.73 -28.72
C VAL A 18 -36.86 32.43 -29.28
N LEU A 19 -37.68 31.43 -29.60
CA LEU A 19 -37.19 30.17 -30.18
C LEU A 19 -36.53 30.36 -31.55
N ALA A 20 -37.12 31.21 -32.39
CA ALA A 20 -36.55 31.57 -33.70
C ALA A 20 -35.24 32.35 -33.56
N PHE A 21 -35.16 33.27 -32.59
CA PHE A 21 -33.94 33.98 -32.26
C PHE A 21 -32.84 33.03 -31.75
N LEU A 22 -33.16 32.14 -30.83
CA LEU A 22 -32.24 31.12 -30.30
C LEU A 22 -31.76 30.16 -31.38
N LYS A 23 -32.63 29.71 -32.30
CA LYS A 23 -32.22 28.89 -33.45
C LYS A 23 -31.28 29.64 -34.39
N ARG A 24 -31.65 30.87 -34.76
CA ARG A 24 -30.90 31.71 -35.71
C ARG A 24 -29.51 32.11 -35.20
N HIS A 25 -29.35 32.25 -33.88
CA HIS A 25 -28.09 32.67 -33.25
C HIS A 25 -27.46 31.57 -32.39
N SER A 26 -27.91 30.32 -32.54
CA SER A 26 -27.47 29.18 -31.72
C SER A 26 -25.94 29.02 -31.71
N THR A 27 -25.29 29.14 -32.87
CA THR A 27 -23.83 29.07 -33.00
C THR A 27 -23.12 30.21 -32.26
N LEU A 28 -23.67 31.44 -32.33
CA LEU A 28 -23.15 32.62 -31.64
C LEU A 28 -23.34 32.53 -30.12
N LEU A 29 -24.47 31.98 -29.68
CA LEU A 29 -24.76 31.75 -28.26
C LEU A 29 -23.87 30.65 -27.68
N ILE A 30 -23.62 29.58 -28.44
CA ILE A 30 -22.66 28.52 -28.06
C ILE A 30 -21.24 29.10 -28.01
N ALA A 31 -20.82 29.87 -29.01
CA ALA A 31 -19.51 30.51 -29.02
C ALA A 31 -19.33 31.51 -27.86
N PHE A 32 -20.35 32.31 -27.55
CA PHE A 32 -20.35 33.22 -26.41
C PHE A 32 -20.29 32.45 -25.08
N PHE A 33 -21.06 31.37 -24.94
CA PHE A 33 -21.02 30.52 -23.75
C PHE A 33 -19.63 29.88 -23.57
N LEU A 34 -19.01 29.38 -24.63
CA LEU A 34 -17.66 28.83 -24.58
C LEU A 34 -16.62 29.91 -24.23
N LEU A 35 -16.70 31.10 -24.84
CA LEU A 35 -15.80 32.22 -24.56
C LEU A 35 -15.96 32.73 -23.11
N TYR A 36 -17.19 32.84 -22.61
CA TYR A 36 -17.48 33.22 -21.24
C TYR A 36 -16.85 32.24 -20.24
N ASN A 37 -17.00 30.93 -20.47
CA ASN A 37 -16.36 29.92 -19.65
C ASN A 37 -14.83 29.98 -19.74
N LEU A 38 -14.27 30.25 -20.93
CA LEU A 38 -12.83 30.40 -21.13
C LEU A 38 -12.26 31.61 -20.36
N VAL A 39 -12.97 32.73 -20.35
CA VAL A 39 -12.61 33.94 -19.58
C VAL A 39 -12.69 33.68 -18.08
N LEU A 40 -13.72 32.96 -17.61
CA LEU A 40 -13.82 32.58 -16.19
C LEU A 40 -12.68 31.65 -15.77
N VAL A 41 -12.28 30.70 -16.62
CA VAL A 41 -11.13 29.83 -16.39
C VAL A 41 -9.84 30.66 -16.35
N GLY A 42 -9.63 31.58 -17.30
CA GLY A 42 -8.47 32.47 -17.34
C GLY A 42 -8.36 33.39 -16.12
N LEU A 43 -9.47 33.98 -15.68
CA LEU A 43 -9.54 34.77 -14.43
C LEU A 43 -9.25 33.91 -13.20
N GLY A 44 -9.75 32.67 -13.17
CA GLY A 44 -9.43 31.70 -12.12
C GLY A 44 -7.94 31.37 -12.03
N ILE A 45 -7.28 31.18 -13.18
CA ILE A 45 -5.82 30.92 -13.27
C ILE A 45 -5.01 32.15 -12.85
N GLY A 46 -5.43 33.35 -13.24
CA GLY A 46 -4.76 34.61 -12.85
C GLY A 46 -4.81 34.88 -11.35
N ILE A 47 -5.95 34.60 -10.71
CA ILE A 47 -6.12 34.70 -9.25
C ILE A 47 -5.30 33.61 -8.52
N PHE A 48 -5.19 32.42 -9.11
CA PHE A 48 -4.43 31.27 -8.59
C PHE A 48 -2.92 31.53 -8.47
N HIS A 49 -2.31 32.26 -9.40
CA HIS A 49 -0.86 32.49 -9.39
C HIS A 49 -0.40 33.55 -8.39
N TYR A 50 -1.27 34.45 -7.92
CA TYR A 50 -0.81 35.63 -7.18
C TYR A 50 -1.07 35.61 -5.66
N ARG A 51 -2.13 34.98 -5.12
CA ARG A 51 -2.47 35.10 -3.67
C ARG A 51 -3.37 34.00 -3.06
N VAL A 52 -3.09 32.70 -3.25
CA VAL A 52 -3.90 31.64 -2.62
C VAL A 52 -3.11 30.90 -1.52
N PRO A 53 -3.49 31.06 -0.23
CA PRO A 53 -2.96 30.24 0.87
C PRO A 53 -3.22 28.74 0.67
N GLU A 54 -2.36 27.86 1.18
CA GLU A 54 -2.41 26.41 0.92
C GLU A 54 -3.75 25.74 1.25
N GLU A 55 -4.41 26.21 2.31
CA GLU A 55 -5.74 25.72 2.75
C GLU A 55 -6.84 25.86 1.67
N TYR A 56 -6.69 26.76 0.70
CA TYR A 56 -7.64 26.95 -0.41
C TYR A 56 -7.23 26.21 -1.68
N LYS A 57 -6.00 25.70 -1.79
CA LYS A 57 -5.57 24.94 -2.98
C LYS A 57 -6.34 23.64 -3.14
N GLN A 58 -6.69 22.96 -2.04
CA GLN A 58 -7.49 21.72 -2.06
C GLN A 58 -8.90 21.98 -2.61
N LYS A 59 -9.63 22.99 -2.09
CA LYS A 59 -10.97 23.37 -2.59
C LYS A 59 -10.99 23.84 -4.04
N ILE A 60 -9.87 24.35 -4.54
CA ILE A 60 -9.71 24.78 -5.95
C ILE A 60 -9.33 23.60 -6.83
N GLN A 61 -8.50 22.66 -6.37
CA GLN A 61 -8.28 21.37 -7.05
C GLN A 61 -9.60 20.63 -7.25
N ASP A 62 -10.50 20.66 -6.26
CA ASP A 62 -11.85 20.10 -6.36
C ASP A 62 -12.74 20.82 -7.40
N ARG A 63 -12.51 22.11 -7.67
CA ARG A 63 -13.23 22.86 -8.72
C ARG A 63 -12.60 22.68 -10.12
N ILE A 64 -11.28 22.53 -10.19
CA ILE A 64 -10.55 22.21 -11.41
C ILE A 64 -10.85 20.77 -11.85
N SER A 65 -11.04 19.84 -10.90
CA SER A 65 -11.44 18.46 -11.21
C SER A 65 -12.83 18.44 -11.85
N ILE A 66 -13.78 19.27 -11.38
CA ILE A 66 -15.11 19.42 -12.02
C ILE A 66 -14.98 19.88 -13.48
N ALA A 67 -14.10 20.82 -13.77
CA ALA A 67 -13.87 21.29 -15.15
C ALA A 67 -13.26 20.20 -16.06
N LYS A 68 -12.59 19.19 -15.49
CA LYS A 68 -12.04 18.04 -16.22
C LYS A 68 -13.07 16.94 -16.48
N ILE A 69 -14.20 16.90 -15.77
CA ILE A 69 -15.22 15.84 -15.91
C ILE A 69 -15.68 15.65 -17.36
N PRO A 70 -16.02 16.70 -18.14
CA PRO A 70 -16.44 16.51 -19.54
C PRO A 70 -15.31 15.90 -20.37
N ALA A 71 -14.07 16.37 -20.21
CA ALA A 71 -12.92 15.85 -20.93
C ALA A 71 -12.63 14.39 -20.56
N ASN A 72 -12.70 14.04 -19.28
CA ASN A 72 -12.56 12.67 -18.77
C ASN A 72 -13.64 11.76 -19.36
N PHE A 73 -14.89 12.21 -19.36
CA PHE A 73 -16.00 11.47 -19.97
C PHE A 73 -15.76 11.20 -21.46
N PHE A 74 -15.43 12.23 -22.25
CA PHE A 74 -15.16 12.04 -23.68
C PHE A 74 -13.98 11.10 -23.92
N ARG A 75 -12.87 11.27 -23.18
CA ARG A 75 -11.71 10.38 -23.28
C ARG A 75 -12.07 8.94 -22.92
N GLY A 76 -12.83 8.73 -21.85
CA GLY A 76 -13.29 7.41 -21.44
C GLY A 76 -14.17 6.74 -22.51
N GLN A 77 -15.12 7.48 -23.09
CA GLN A 77 -16.00 6.97 -24.15
C GLN A 77 -15.26 6.64 -25.47
N THR A 78 -14.08 7.24 -25.70
CA THR A 78 -13.24 6.90 -26.86
C THR A 78 -12.36 5.66 -26.63
N THR A 79 -12.22 5.19 -25.39
CA THR A 79 -11.46 3.95 -25.12
C THR A 79 -12.21 2.71 -25.56
N ARG A 80 -11.44 1.64 -25.80
CA ARG A 80 -11.95 0.31 -26.16
C ARG A 80 -11.23 -0.73 -25.28
N PRO A 81 -11.53 -0.75 -23.97
CA PRO A 81 -10.97 -1.76 -23.07
C PRO A 81 -11.35 -3.16 -23.55
N ASP A 82 -10.52 -4.14 -23.19
CA ASP A 82 -10.82 -5.54 -23.39
C ASP A 82 -12.17 -5.89 -22.78
N LYS A 83 -12.94 -6.71 -23.50
CA LYS A 83 -14.34 -6.98 -23.17
C LYS A 83 -14.60 -8.44 -22.86
N LEU A 84 -15.24 -8.67 -21.73
CA LEU A 84 -15.62 -9.98 -21.22
C LEU A 84 -17.14 -10.07 -21.07
N HIS A 85 -17.75 -11.02 -21.77
CA HIS A 85 -19.19 -11.29 -21.66
C HIS A 85 -19.43 -12.47 -20.72
N ILE A 86 -20.33 -12.33 -19.75
CA ILE A 86 -20.69 -13.38 -18.80
C ILE A 86 -22.14 -13.80 -19.00
N ASP A 87 -22.35 -15.06 -19.40
CA ASP A 87 -23.66 -15.66 -19.54
C ASP A 87 -23.97 -16.58 -18.35
N ILE A 88 -24.94 -16.17 -17.52
CA ILE A 88 -25.40 -16.86 -16.30
C ILE A 88 -26.87 -17.23 -16.44
N LYS A 89 -27.19 -18.53 -16.33
CA LYS A 89 -28.60 -18.97 -16.37
C LYS A 89 -29.40 -18.33 -15.23
N HIS A 90 -30.66 -17.96 -15.50
CA HIS A 90 -31.55 -17.28 -14.55
C HIS A 90 -31.58 -17.91 -13.14
N LYS A 91 -31.67 -19.25 -13.06
CA LYS A 91 -31.66 -19.97 -11.78
C LYS A 91 -30.39 -19.73 -10.93
N HIS A 92 -29.24 -19.56 -11.59
CA HIS A 92 -27.95 -19.31 -10.96
C HIS A 92 -27.79 -17.84 -10.59
N LEU A 93 -28.30 -16.93 -11.41
CA LEU A 93 -28.36 -15.52 -11.07
C LEU A 93 -29.21 -15.27 -9.82
N ARG A 94 -30.36 -15.95 -9.69
CA ARG A 94 -31.18 -15.90 -8.46
C ARG A 94 -30.44 -16.40 -7.22
N LYS A 95 -29.62 -17.44 -7.37
CA LYS A 95 -28.79 -17.95 -6.26
C LYS A 95 -27.73 -16.93 -5.83
N LEU A 96 -27.03 -16.31 -6.79
CA LEU A 96 -26.07 -15.23 -6.50
C LEU A 96 -26.75 -14.03 -5.83
N ALA A 97 -27.93 -13.63 -6.32
CA ALA A 97 -28.73 -12.56 -5.72
C ALA A 97 -29.16 -12.87 -4.28
N TYR A 98 -29.55 -14.13 -4.01
CA TYR A 98 -29.86 -14.58 -2.65
C TYR A 98 -28.65 -14.46 -1.72
N ILE A 99 -27.49 -14.99 -2.13
CA ILE A 99 -26.24 -14.89 -1.35
C ILE A 99 -25.90 -13.43 -1.03
N ARG A 100 -26.01 -12.54 -2.04
CA ARG A 100 -25.81 -11.10 -1.85
C ARG A 100 -26.80 -10.50 -0.86
N SER A 101 -28.09 -10.79 -0.98
CA SER A 101 -29.13 -10.26 -0.07
C SER A 101 -28.92 -10.69 1.39
N VAL A 102 -28.50 -11.95 1.61
CA VAL A 102 -28.21 -12.46 2.95
C VAL A 102 -26.93 -11.82 3.49
N SER A 103 -25.93 -11.61 2.63
CA SER A 103 -24.68 -10.93 3.00
C SER A 103 -24.94 -9.47 3.40
N LEU A 104 -25.76 -8.75 2.63
CA LEU A 104 -26.27 -7.39 2.92
C LEU A 104 -26.91 -7.30 4.30
N GLN A 105 -27.79 -8.23 4.62
CA GLN A 105 -28.48 -8.24 5.91
C GLN A 105 -27.55 -8.55 7.09
N ARG A 106 -26.49 -9.33 6.86
CA ARG A 106 -25.53 -9.73 7.91
C ARG A 106 -24.38 -8.75 8.07
N GLY A 107 -24.10 -7.91 7.07
CA GLY A 107 -22.91 -7.06 7.03
C GLY A 107 -21.62 -7.80 6.67
N PHE A 108 -21.67 -9.11 6.42
CA PHE A 108 -20.54 -9.95 6.05
C PHE A 108 -20.96 -11.02 5.03
N LEU A 109 -20.02 -11.49 4.20
CA LEU A 109 -20.27 -12.49 3.17
C LEU A 109 -20.85 -13.80 3.77
N TYR A 110 -22.03 -14.19 3.30
CA TYR A 110 -22.58 -15.52 3.55
C TYR A 110 -21.92 -16.54 2.61
N ASP A 111 -20.76 -17.08 3.01
CA ASP A 111 -20.02 -18.06 2.22
C ASP A 111 -20.27 -19.51 2.70
N THR A 112 -20.59 -20.41 1.77
CA THR A 112 -20.76 -21.85 1.99
C THR A 112 -20.11 -22.59 0.82
N GLU A 113 -19.61 -23.81 1.03
CA GLU A 113 -18.96 -24.60 -0.03
C GLU A 113 -19.85 -24.82 -1.26
N GLU A 114 -21.17 -24.74 -1.09
CA GLU A 114 -22.13 -24.90 -2.17
C GLU A 114 -22.40 -23.63 -2.97
N ASN A 115 -21.85 -22.47 -2.61
CA ASN A 115 -22.23 -21.18 -3.19
C ASN A 115 -21.86 -20.96 -4.65
N SER A 116 -21.03 -21.83 -5.23
CA SER A 116 -20.63 -21.71 -6.63
C SER A 116 -21.77 -21.91 -7.62
N VAL A 117 -21.69 -21.21 -8.75
CA VAL A 117 -22.61 -21.38 -9.87
C VAL A 117 -21.87 -21.50 -11.20
N PRO A 118 -22.35 -22.35 -12.13
CA PRO A 118 -21.78 -22.43 -13.47
C PRO A 118 -22.21 -21.24 -14.33
N ALA A 119 -21.28 -20.75 -15.15
CA ALA A 119 -21.50 -19.71 -16.15
C ALA A 119 -20.64 -19.98 -17.40
N THR A 120 -20.85 -19.18 -18.44
CA THR A 120 -19.98 -19.13 -19.62
C THR A 120 -19.40 -17.74 -19.74
N ILE A 121 -18.10 -17.63 -19.99
CA ILE A 121 -17.43 -16.37 -20.33
C ILE A 121 -17.07 -16.40 -21.80
N ARG A 122 -17.35 -15.32 -22.53
CA ARG A 122 -16.81 -15.09 -23.89
C ARG A 122 -15.77 -13.99 -23.85
N PHE A 123 -14.59 -14.28 -24.38
CA PHE A 123 -13.43 -13.39 -24.37
C PHE A 123 -12.54 -13.68 -25.58
N GLY A 124 -12.13 -12.66 -26.33
CA GLY A 124 -11.26 -12.83 -27.50
C GLY A 124 -11.82 -13.72 -28.61
N GLY A 125 -13.14 -13.78 -28.77
CA GLY A 125 -13.83 -14.65 -29.74
C GLY A 125 -14.04 -16.10 -29.29
N GLU A 126 -13.47 -16.49 -28.15
CA GLU A 126 -13.57 -17.84 -27.59
C GLU A 126 -14.60 -17.92 -26.46
N SER A 127 -15.09 -19.13 -26.18
CA SER A 127 -16.07 -19.40 -25.10
C SER A 127 -15.52 -20.36 -24.05
N TYR A 128 -15.63 -19.96 -22.78
CA TYR A 128 -15.04 -20.65 -21.65
C TYR A 128 -16.12 -21.02 -20.64
N ARG A 129 -16.17 -22.31 -20.24
CA ARG A 129 -16.99 -22.73 -19.10
C ARG A 129 -16.30 -22.31 -17.81
N VAL A 130 -17.04 -21.69 -16.90
CA VAL A 130 -16.50 -21.21 -15.62
C VAL A 130 -17.41 -21.52 -14.44
N GLU A 131 -16.83 -21.49 -13.24
CA GLU A 131 -17.54 -21.35 -11.97
C GLU A 131 -17.40 -19.94 -11.45
N LEU A 132 -18.50 -19.37 -10.97
CA LEU A 132 -18.56 -18.06 -10.32
C LEU A 132 -18.92 -18.22 -8.85
N ASN A 133 -18.27 -17.41 -8.00
CA ASN A 133 -18.62 -17.23 -6.59
C ASN A 133 -18.64 -15.73 -6.26
N VAL A 134 -19.44 -15.29 -5.30
CA VAL A 134 -19.35 -13.91 -4.78
C VAL A 134 -17.99 -13.75 -4.09
N LYS A 135 -17.32 -12.60 -4.27
CA LYS A 135 -16.04 -12.26 -3.62
C LYS A 135 -16.22 -11.12 -2.65
N GLY A 136 -15.40 -11.16 -1.59
CA GLY A 136 -15.17 -10.04 -0.70
C GLY A 136 -16.02 -10.14 0.56
N ALA A 137 -15.38 -9.85 1.70
CA ALA A 137 -15.99 -9.98 3.01
C ALA A 137 -17.07 -8.91 3.28
N LEU A 138 -16.81 -7.68 2.82
CA LEU A 138 -17.55 -6.47 3.21
C LEU A 138 -18.57 -5.99 2.17
N PRO A 139 -19.57 -5.17 2.58
CA PRO A 139 -20.63 -4.67 1.71
C PRO A 139 -20.19 -3.99 0.42
N LEU A 140 -19.08 -3.25 0.46
CA LEU A 140 -18.53 -2.53 -0.69
C LEU A 140 -18.36 -3.41 -1.95
N HIS A 141 -18.19 -4.72 -1.77
CA HIS A 141 -18.03 -5.68 -2.85
C HIS A 141 -19.35 -6.09 -3.52
N TRP A 142 -20.48 -5.96 -2.85
CA TRP A 142 -21.75 -6.56 -3.28
C TRP A 142 -22.99 -5.69 -3.07
N GLU A 143 -22.85 -4.46 -2.58
CA GLU A 143 -23.96 -3.52 -2.37
C GLU A 143 -24.48 -2.87 -3.66
N ASP A 144 -23.65 -2.73 -4.70
CA ASP A 144 -24.10 -2.20 -6.00
C ASP A 144 -24.90 -3.27 -6.74
N GLU A 145 -26.18 -2.99 -7.00
CA GLU A 145 -27.13 -3.91 -7.63
C GLU A 145 -26.65 -4.41 -9.00
N GLU A 146 -26.01 -3.53 -9.78
CA GLU A 146 -25.54 -3.77 -11.14
C GLU A 146 -24.12 -4.33 -11.19
N MET A 147 -23.29 -4.03 -10.18
CA MET A 147 -21.89 -4.45 -10.09
C MET A 147 -21.57 -5.12 -8.76
N PHE A 148 -21.41 -6.45 -8.78
CA PHE A 148 -20.89 -7.19 -7.62
C PHE A 148 -19.59 -7.91 -7.95
N SER A 149 -18.74 -8.04 -6.93
CA SER A 149 -17.44 -8.68 -7.03
C SER A 149 -17.61 -10.20 -7.07
N MET A 150 -16.87 -10.86 -7.95
CA MET A 150 -16.93 -12.30 -8.14
C MET A 150 -15.56 -12.93 -8.33
N LYS A 151 -15.39 -14.14 -7.81
CA LYS A 151 -14.28 -15.04 -8.18
C LYS A 151 -14.71 -15.86 -9.39
N VAL A 152 -13.86 -15.90 -10.40
CA VAL A 152 -14.01 -16.71 -11.60
C VAL A 152 -13.03 -17.86 -11.52
N LYS A 153 -13.49 -19.08 -11.82
CA LYS A 153 -12.65 -20.27 -11.99
C LYS A 153 -12.93 -20.92 -13.34
N VAL A 154 -11.94 -20.94 -14.22
CA VAL A 154 -12.01 -21.51 -15.56
C VAL A 154 -11.95 -23.04 -15.50
N LYS A 155 -12.86 -23.71 -16.21
CA LYS A 155 -12.96 -25.17 -16.24
C LYS A 155 -12.11 -25.81 -17.33
N GLY A 156 -11.85 -27.11 -17.20
CA GLY A 156 -11.07 -27.90 -18.16
C GLY A 156 -9.61 -27.43 -18.20
N ASP A 157 -9.00 -27.47 -19.38
CA ASP A 157 -7.58 -27.14 -19.60
C ASP A 157 -7.34 -25.71 -20.14
N HIS A 158 -8.40 -24.95 -20.41
CA HIS A 158 -8.32 -23.57 -20.92
C HIS A 158 -7.93 -22.52 -19.87
N THR A 159 -7.36 -21.40 -20.32
CA THR A 159 -7.08 -20.22 -19.48
C THR A 159 -7.65 -18.98 -20.15
N ILE A 160 -7.95 -17.95 -19.34
CA ILE A 160 -8.30 -16.61 -19.84
C ILE A 160 -7.17 -15.68 -19.42
N LEU A 161 -6.53 -14.98 -20.36
CA LEU A 161 -5.34 -14.15 -20.11
C LEU A 161 -4.24 -14.92 -19.36
N GLY A 162 -4.11 -16.23 -19.62
CA GLY A 162 -3.16 -17.09 -18.91
C GLY A 162 -3.56 -17.46 -17.47
N MET A 163 -4.74 -17.08 -16.99
CA MET A 163 -5.23 -17.39 -15.63
C MET A 163 -6.26 -18.53 -15.64
N LYS A 164 -6.23 -19.33 -14.56
CA LYS A 164 -7.26 -20.34 -14.25
C LYS A 164 -8.27 -19.85 -13.22
N SER A 165 -7.85 -18.96 -12.34
CA SER A 165 -8.73 -18.22 -11.48
C SER A 165 -8.30 -16.77 -11.40
N PHE A 166 -9.28 -15.90 -11.25
CA PHE A 166 -9.12 -14.46 -11.07
C PHE A 166 -10.38 -13.92 -10.43
N ALA A 167 -10.31 -12.70 -9.92
CA ALA A 167 -11.46 -11.95 -9.46
C ALA A 167 -11.84 -10.89 -10.48
N LEU A 168 -13.14 -10.60 -10.57
CA LEU A 168 -13.67 -9.39 -11.18
C LEU A 168 -14.31 -8.62 -10.04
N GLN A 169 -13.79 -7.44 -9.73
CA GLN A 169 -14.22 -6.63 -8.59
C GLN A 169 -14.64 -5.23 -9.01
N HIS A 170 -15.43 -4.59 -8.17
CA HIS A 170 -15.61 -3.15 -8.30
C HIS A 170 -14.26 -2.46 -8.07
N PRO A 171 -13.77 -1.59 -8.97
CA PRO A 171 -12.47 -0.93 -8.83
C PRO A 171 -12.27 -0.15 -7.51
N ARG A 172 -13.35 0.36 -6.91
CA ARG A 172 -13.33 1.06 -5.62
C ARG A 172 -12.88 0.19 -4.45
N ALA A 173 -13.01 -1.13 -4.56
CA ALA A 173 -12.67 -2.09 -3.51
C ALA A 173 -11.16 -2.30 -3.31
N ARG A 174 -10.37 -1.58 -4.10
CA ARG A 174 -8.92 -1.65 -4.21
C ARG A 174 -8.35 -0.25 -4.51
N GLY A 175 -9.06 0.82 -4.16
CA GLY A 175 -8.56 2.18 -4.44
C GLY A 175 -8.33 2.53 -5.93
N TYR A 176 -9.03 1.90 -6.88
CA TYR A 176 -8.94 2.17 -8.32
C TYR A 176 -7.50 2.04 -8.87
N LEU A 177 -6.97 3.12 -9.45
CA LEU A 177 -5.66 3.20 -10.09
C LEU A 177 -4.51 2.96 -9.10
N ASN A 178 -4.75 3.16 -7.80
CA ASN A 178 -3.72 3.04 -6.78
C ASN A 178 -3.18 1.61 -6.72
N GLU A 179 -4.05 0.59 -6.69
CA GLU A 179 -3.63 -0.82 -6.69
C GLU A 179 -2.85 -1.20 -7.96
N TRP A 180 -3.25 -0.65 -9.12
CA TRP A 180 -2.53 -0.88 -10.37
C TRP A 180 -1.10 -0.35 -10.29
N ILE A 181 -0.92 0.91 -9.86
CA ILE A 181 0.41 1.52 -9.71
C ILE A 181 1.26 0.75 -8.71
N LEU A 182 0.66 0.33 -7.60
CA LEU A 182 1.34 -0.49 -6.60
C LEU A 182 1.85 -1.79 -7.22
N HIS A 183 1.01 -2.54 -7.91
CA HIS A 183 1.43 -3.78 -8.56
C HIS A 183 2.54 -3.56 -9.59
N GLU A 184 2.55 -2.44 -10.31
CA GLU A 184 3.65 -2.11 -11.22
C GLU A 184 4.95 -1.76 -10.49
N LEU A 185 4.91 -1.01 -9.39
CA LEU A 185 6.10 -0.77 -8.54
C LEU A 185 6.70 -2.08 -8.03
N PHE A 186 5.86 -2.98 -7.52
CA PHE A 186 6.27 -4.30 -7.05
C PHE A 186 6.86 -5.17 -8.17
N ARG A 187 6.31 -5.08 -9.39
CA ARG A 187 6.85 -5.76 -10.58
C ARG A 187 8.27 -5.31 -10.89
N GLU A 188 8.54 -4.01 -10.82
CA GLU A 188 9.89 -3.47 -11.08
C GLU A 188 10.89 -3.81 -9.99
N ALA A 189 10.42 -3.97 -8.76
CA ALA A 189 11.22 -4.39 -7.61
C ALA A 189 11.51 -5.90 -7.58
N ASP A 190 11.08 -6.68 -8.59
CA ASP A 190 11.17 -8.15 -8.63
C ASP A 190 10.52 -8.83 -7.40
N ILE A 191 9.44 -8.24 -6.91
CA ILE A 191 8.60 -8.83 -5.87
C ILE A 191 7.35 -9.38 -6.54
N ILE A 192 6.91 -10.56 -6.11
CA ILE A 192 5.78 -11.26 -6.72
C ILE A 192 4.53 -10.37 -6.64
N ASN A 193 4.07 -9.91 -7.81
CA ASN A 193 2.89 -9.07 -7.95
C ASN A 193 1.74 -9.85 -8.59
N LEU A 194 0.52 -9.34 -8.51
CA LEU A 194 -0.65 -9.89 -9.20
C LEU A 194 -0.81 -9.17 -10.54
N ARG A 195 -1.32 -9.87 -11.57
CA ARG A 195 -1.93 -9.17 -12.70
C ARG A 195 -3.17 -8.45 -12.18
N TYR A 196 -3.14 -7.12 -12.27
CA TYR A 196 -4.24 -6.25 -11.89
C TYR A 196 -4.53 -5.30 -13.05
N GLU A 197 -5.72 -5.38 -13.66
CA GLU A 197 -6.05 -4.65 -14.90
C GLU A 197 -7.51 -4.21 -14.89
N PHE A 198 -7.87 -3.19 -15.68
CA PHE A 198 -9.27 -2.77 -15.85
C PHE A 198 -9.84 -3.26 -17.18
N LEU A 199 -11.01 -3.89 -17.14
CA LEU A 199 -11.68 -4.41 -18.34
C LEU A 199 -13.20 -4.19 -18.29
N SER A 200 -13.82 -4.21 -19.46
CA SER A 200 -15.26 -4.05 -19.62
C SER A 200 -15.97 -5.39 -19.46
N VAL A 201 -16.96 -5.47 -18.55
CA VAL A 201 -17.76 -6.68 -18.32
C VAL A 201 -19.22 -6.39 -18.56
N ASP A 202 -19.90 -7.22 -19.35
CA ASP A 202 -21.36 -7.34 -19.30
C ASP A 202 -21.79 -8.71 -18.79
N ILE A 203 -22.90 -8.72 -18.05
CA ILE A 203 -23.52 -9.92 -17.52
C ILE A 203 -24.89 -10.05 -18.17
N ASN A 204 -25.16 -11.16 -18.86
CA ASN A 204 -26.42 -11.45 -19.54
C ASN A 204 -26.90 -10.36 -20.52
N GLY A 205 -25.95 -9.64 -21.15
CA GLY A 205 -26.27 -8.57 -22.12
C GLY A 205 -26.69 -7.24 -21.49
N ASN A 206 -26.58 -7.08 -20.17
CA ASN A 206 -26.73 -5.78 -19.51
C ASN A 206 -25.64 -4.78 -19.95
N PRO A 207 -25.83 -3.46 -19.76
CA PRO A 207 -24.81 -2.47 -20.07
C PRO A 207 -23.46 -2.83 -19.43
N SER A 208 -22.39 -2.74 -20.20
CA SER A 208 -21.06 -3.11 -19.72
C SER A 208 -20.56 -2.11 -18.68
N ARG A 209 -19.88 -2.61 -17.66
CA ARG A 209 -19.25 -1.83 -16.58
C ARG A 209 -17.76 -2.12 -16.49
N ILE A 210 -16.98 -1.19 -15.98
CA ILE A 210 -15.53 -1.34 -15.79
C ILE A 210 -15.23 -2.07 -14.49
N TYR A 211 -14.71 -3.29 -14.61
CA TYR A 211 -14.26 -4.10 -13.49
C TYR A 211 -12.75 -4.05 -13.35
N ALA A 212 -12.27 -4.18 -12.11
CA ALA A 212 -10.90 -4.56 -11.83
C ALA A 212 -10.77 -6.08 -11.90
N LEU A 213 -9.90 -6.57 -12.77
CA LEU A 213 -9.44 -7.94 -12.79
C LEU A 213 -8.25 -8.07 -11.83
N GLU A 214 -8.28 -9.06 -10.93
CA GLU A 214 -7.21 -9.37 -9.98
C GLU A 214 -6.84 -10.86 -10.10
N GLU A 215 -5.57 -11.17 -10.36
CA GLU A 215 -5.08 -12.54 -10.56
C GLU A 215 -5.28 -13.44 -9.33
N GLY A 216 -5.67 -14.70 -9.57
CA GLY A 216 -5.80 -15.69 -8.50
C GLY A 216 -4.46 -16.31 -8.07
N PHE A 217 -4.37 -16.69 -6.79
CA PHE A 217 -3.21 -17.38 -6.22
C PHE A 217 -3.10 -18.82 -6.71
N GLU A 218 -2.44 -19.01 -7.84
CA GLU A 218 -2.17 -20.30 -8.46
C GLU A 218 -0.75 -20.39 -9.00
N LYS A 219 -0.33 -21.56 -9.45
CA LYS A 219 1.01 -21.75 -10.01
C LYS A 219 1.35 -20.80 -11.17
N ARG A 220 0.36 -20.40 -11.98
CA ARG A 220 0.58 -19.52 -13.13
C ARG A 220 0.96 -18.10 -12.73
N LEU A 221 0.51 -17.64 -11.56
CA LEU A 221 0.99 -16.40 -10.94
C LEU A 221 2.49 -16.49 -10.71
N LEU A 222 2.97 -17.61 -10.14
CA LEU A 222 4.39 -17.84 -9.89
C LEU A 222 5.18 -17.91 -11.20
N GLU A 223 4.69 -18.70 -12.17
CA GLU A 223 5.32 -18.82 -13.50
C GLU A 223 5.42 -17.46 -14.22
N ARG A 224 4.37 -16.63 -14.18
CA ARG A 224 4.37 -15.25 -14.73
C ARG A 224 5.44 -14.38 -14.07
N ASN A 225 5.60 -14.52 -12.75
CA ASN A 225 6.64 -13.85 -11.97
C ASN A 225 8.02 -14.55 -12.10
N ARG A 226 8.21 -15.51 -13.02
CA ARG A 226 9.48 -16.24 -13.23
C ARG A 226 9.94 -17.07 -12.02
N HIS A 227 9.00 -17.49 -11.17
CA HIS A 227 9.26 -18.34 -10.02
C HIS A 227 8.95 -19.81 -10.33
N LYS A 228 9.70 -20.71 -9.69
CA LYS A 228 9.49 -22.16 -9.81
C LYS A 228 8.17 -22.55 -9.14
N GLU A 229 7.47 -23.54 -9.70
CA GLU A 229 6.26 -24.08 -9.08
C GLU A 229 6.54 -24.54 -7.64
N SER A 230 5.75 -24.00 -6.71
CA SER A 230 5.78 -24.27 -5.27
C SER A 230 4.44 -23.83 -4.66
N VAL A 231 4.42 -23.63 -3.35
CA VAL A 231 3.23 -23.29 -2.59
C VAL A 231 3.15 -21.81 -2.27
N ILE A 232 1.93 -21.29 -2.31
CA ILE A 232 1.57 -19.98 -1.76
C ILE A 232 0.87 -20.24 -0.42
N LEU A 233 1.28 -19.53 0.62
CA LEU A 233 0.86 -19.68 2.01
C LEU A 233 0.23 -18.37 2.50
N LYS A 234 -0.64 -18.47 3.50
CA LYS A 234 -1.11 -17.34 4.31
C LYS A 234 -1.34 -17.80 5.74
N TYR A 235 -1.36 -16.85 6.67
CA TYR A 235 -2.04 -17.04 7.93
C TYR A 235 -3.54 -16.82 7.70
N GLU A 236 -4.35 -17.78 8.09
CA GLU A 236 -5.79 -17.69 8.07
C GLU A 236 -6.27 -17.18 9.42
N SER A 237 -7.04 -16.09 9.39
CA SER A 237 -7.70 -15.56 10.57
C SER A 237 -8.90 -16.46 10.92
N ASP A 238 -9.10 -16.71 12.21
CA ASP A 238 -10.19 -17.56 12.73
C ASP A 238 -11.60 -16.97 12.53
N PHE A 239 -11.75 -15.89 11.74
CA PHE A 239 -12.98 -15.12 11.55
C PHE A 239 -14.11 -15.87 10.80
N HIS A 240 -13.90 -17.15 10.47
CA HIS A 240 -14.80 -17.93 9.62
C HIS A 240 -15.49 -19.11 10.32
N SER A 241 -15.18 -19.43 11.58
CA SER A 241 -15.83 -20.55 12.28
C SER A 241 -16.69 -20.08 13.47
N GLU A 242 -18.00 -20.02 13.22
CA GLU A 242 -19.09 -20.31 14.17
C GLU A 242 -19.47 -19.30 15.28
N SER A 243 -18.76 -18.18 15.49
CA SER A 243 -19.23 -17.15 16.44
C SER A 243 -20.22 -16.17 15.80
N PRO A 244 -21.25 -15.68 16.54
CA PRO A 244 -22.06 -14.56 16.08
C PRO A 244 -21.15 -13.35 15.88
N ILE A 245 -20.99 -12.97 14.61
CA ILE A 245 -20.18 -11.84 14.18
C ILE A 245 -20.68 -10.59 14.93
N PRO A 246 -19.87 -9.94 15.76
CA PRO A 246 -20.30 -8.73 16.45
C PRO A 246 -20.57 -7.62 15.42
N PRO A 247 -21.39 -6.60 15.74
CA PRO A 247 -21.66 -5.47 14.82
C PRO A 247 -20.38 -4.89 14.22
N TYR A 248 -20.45 -4.37 12.99
CA TYR A 248 -19.32 -3.84 12.20
C TYR A 248 -18.29 -3.03 13.02
N ASP A 249 -18.75 -2.20 13.95
CA ASP A 249 -17.91 -1.36 14.82
C ASP A 249 -16.99 -2.16 15.77
N ASN A 250 -17.26 -3.44 16.00
CA ASN A 250 -16.51 -4.34 16.89
C ASN A 250 -15.59 -5.32 16.13
N ILE A 251 -15.69 -5.41 14.80
CA ILE A 251 -14.89 -6.35 13.97
C ILE A 251 -13.53 -5.76 13.62
N ILE A 252 -13.45 -4.45 13.39
CA ILE A 252 -12.26 -3.81 12.82
C ILE A 252 -11.04 -3.93 13.81
N GLY A 253 -11.21 -4.41 15.05
CA GLY A 253 -10.25 -4.17 16.16
C GLY A 253 -10.12 -5.29 17.16
N ILE A 254 -10.45 -6.49 16.74
CA ILE A 254 -9.92 -7.67 17.40
C ILE A 254 -8.52 -7.89 16.80
N PRO A 255 -7.44 -7.71 17.57
CA PRO A 255 -6.09 -7.95 17.09
C PRO A 255 -5.99 -9.36 16.53
N GLN A 256 -5.61 -9.47 15.27
CA GLN A 256 -5.31 -10.77 14.69
C GLN A 256 -3.97 -11.22 15.24
N ASP A 257 -4.02 -12.26 16.06
CA ASP A 257 -2.83 -12.73 16.73
C ASP A 257 -2.10 -13.75 15.86
N LEU A 258 -0.82 -13.48 15.63
CA LEU A 258 0.11 -14.44 15.04
C LEU A 258 0.01 -15.81 15.73
N TRP A 259 -0.24 -15.81 17.05
CA TRP A 259 -0.27 -17.02 17.87
C TRP A 259 -1.48 -17.94 17.65
N SER A 260 -2.63 -17.43 17.18
CA SER A 260 -3.82 -18.26 16.96
C SER A 260 -4.06 -18.60 15.49
N SER A 261 -3.49 -17.82 14.57
CA SER A 261 -3.74 -17.95 13.13
C SER A 261 -3.15 -19.23 12.53
N LYS A 262 -3.92 -19.91 11.67
CA LYS A 262 -3.48 -21.17 11.02
C LYS A 262 -2.72 -20.89 9.73
N VAL A 263 -1.61 -21.57 9.49
CA VAL A 263 -0.94 -21.52 8.20
C VAL A 263 -1.64 -22.44 7.19
N VAL A 264 -2.13 -21.89 6.09
CA VAL A 264 -2.82 -22.62 5.02
C VAL A 264 -2.22 -22.33 3.64
N ALA A 265 -2.39 -23.26 2.69
CA ALA A 265 -1.97 -23.08 1.31
C ALA A 265 -3.09 -22.55 0.40
N LEU A 266 -2.70 -21.87 -0.68
CA LEU A 266 -3.59 -21.38 -1.74
C LEU A 266 -3.22 -22.02 -3.08
N PRO A 267 -4.03 -22.94 -3.64
CA PRO A 267 -5.21 -23.59 -3.06
C PRO A 267 -4.87 -24.79 -2.18
N MET A 268 -5.54 -24.95 -1.04
CA MET A 268 -5.26 -26.02 -0.07
C MET A 268 -5.54 -27.43 -0.61
N LYS A 269 -6.75 -27.66 -1.16
CA LYS A 269 -7.17 -28.99 -1.62
C LYS A 269 -6.23 -29.60 -2.67
N SER A 270 -5.83 -28.82 -3.67
CA SER A 270 -4.90 -29.29 -4.71
C SER A 270 -3.49 -29.47 -4.16
N THR A 271 -3.05 -28.58 -3.26
CA THR A 271 -1.74 -28.67 -2.62
C THR A 271 -1.59 -29.96 -1.81
N LEU A 272 -2.61 -30.33 -1.03
CA LEU A 272 -2.58 -31.56 -0.22
C LEU A 272 -2.68 -32.85 -1.05
N SER A 273 -3.31 -32.77 -2.23
CA SER A 273 -3.50 -33.92 -3.12
C SER A 273 -2.24 -34.26 -3.91
N ASP A 274 -1.36 -33.29 -4.15
CA ASP A 274 -0.07 -33.50 -4.83
C ASP A 274 1.04 -33.78 -3.79
N PRO A 275 1.71 -34.95 -3.81
CA PRO A 275 2.72 -35.28 -2.81
C PRO A 275 3.94 -34.33 -2.78
N ASN A 276 4.32 -33.75 -3.92
CA ASN A 276 5.44 -32.82 -3.99
C ASN A 276 5.04 -31.45 -3.43
N LEU A 277 3.87 -30.93 -3.82
CA LEU A 277 3.37 -29.66 -3.27
C LEU A 277 3.06 -29.79 -1.78
N HIS A 278 2.52 -30.92 -1.32
CA HIS A 278 2.29 -31.16 0.11
C HIS A 278 3.61 -31.17 0.90
N ARG A 279 4.69 -31.75 0.35
CA ARG A 279 6.02 -31.67 0.97
C ARG A 279 6.53 -30.23 1.05
N LEU A 280 6.35 -29.43 -0.01
CA LEU A 280 6.74 -28.01 -0.03
C LEU A 280 5.90 -27.18 0.93
N PHE A 281 4.60 -27.46 1.03
CA PHE A 281 3.70 -26.88 2.04
C PHE A 281 4.22 -27.11 3.45
N ASN A 282 4.60 -28.35 3.79
CA ASN A 282 5.12 -28.64 5.12
C ASN A 282 6.44 -27.91 5.39
N LYS A 283 7.32 -27.73 4.40
CA LYS A 283 8.55 -26.95 4.59
C LYS A 283 8.28 -25.47 4.86
N GLY A 284 7.49 -24.83 3.99
CA GLY A 284 7.15 -23.41 4.16
C GLY A 284 6.35 -23.17 5.44
N ARG A 285 5.43 -24.08 5.78
CA ARG A 285 4.73 -24.06 7.07
C ARG A 285 5.70 -24.17 8.24
N SER A 286 6.63 -25.13 8.23
CA SER A 286 7.62 -25.26 9.31
C SER A 286 8.46 -24.01 9.52
N LEU A 287 8.85 -23.30 8.46
CA LEU A 287 9.55 -22.02 8.57
C LEU A 287 8.69 -20.94 9.24
N LEU A 288 7.45 -20.77 8.79
CA LEU A 288 6.50 -19.83 9.40
C LEU A 288 6.18 -20.17 10.86
N GLU A 289 6.13 -21.46 11.20
CA GLU A 289 5.92 -21.94 12.56
C GLU A 289 7.14 -21.73 13.47
N ALA A 290 8.34 -21.94 12.94
CA ALA A 290 9.58 -21.68 13.67
C ALA A 290 9.79 -20.18 13.89
N PHE A 291 9.49 -19.34 12.88
CA PHE A 291 9.44 -17.89 13.04
C PHE A 291 8.43 -17.48 14.11
N ARG A 292 7.20 -17.99 14.01
CA ARG A 292 6.15 -17.74 15.00
C ARG A 292 6.63 -18.09 16.41
N GLN A 293 7.33 -19.21 16.61
CA GLN A 293 7.81 -19.67 17.92
C GLN A 293 9.10 -18.98 18.40
N ASP A 294 9.53 -17.89 17.75
CA ASP A 294 10.82 -17.22 18.02
C ASP A 294 12.04 -18.16 17.93
N GLN A 295 11.94 -19.26 17.17
CA GLN A 295 13.03 -20.21 16.94
C GLN A 295 13.94 -19.80 15.79
N LEU A 296 13.40 -19.06 14.82
CA LEU A 296 14.13 -18.48 13.70
C LEU A 296 13.82 -16.99 13.61
N SER A 297 14.84 -16.20 13.30
CA SER A 297 14.72 -14.77 13.03
C SER A 297 14.10 -14.49 11.67
N THR A 298 13.73 -13.24 11.43
CA THR A 298 13.19 -12.77 10.13
C THR A 298 14.15 -13.09 8.98
N SER A 299 15.45 -12.83 9.14
CA SER A 299 16.48 -13.07 8.11
C SER A 299 16.78 -14.55 7.86
N GLU A 300 16.41 -15.45 8.77
CA GLU A 300 16.52 -16.90 8.57
C GLU A 300 15.32 -17.51 7.83
N VAL A 301 14.18 -16.81 7.83
CA VAL A 301 12.91 -17.32 7.28
C VAL A 301 12.57 -16.69 5.94
N PHE A 302 12.78 -15.38 5.81
CA PHE A 302 12.35 -14.60 4.65
C PHE A 302 13.53 -14.22 3.75
N ASP A 303 13.27 -14.05 2.45
CA ASP A 303 14.22 -13.37 1.56
C ASP A 303 14.34 -11.91 2.01
N LEU A 304 15.46 -11.61 2.65
CA LEU A 304 15.66 -10.37 3.40
C LEU A 304 15.46 -9.12 2.54
N GLN A 305 15.97 -9.13 1.30
CA GLN A 305 15.92 -7.96 0.43
C GLN A 305 14.52 -7.74 -0.15
N LYS A 306 13.87 -8.81 -0.60
CA LYS A 306 12.48 -8.74 -1.11
C LYS A 306 11.51 -8.35 0.00
N PHE A 307 11.69 -8.90 1.20
CA PHE A 307 10.85 -8.60 2.35
C PHE A 307 11.02 -7.16 2.84
N ALA A 308 12.26 -6.68 2.97
CA ALA A 308 12.52 -5.28 3.32
C ALA A 308 11.92 -4.30 2.29
N THR A 309 12.10 -4.59 0.99
CA THR A 309 11.56 -3.77 -0.09
C THR A 309 10.03 -3.77 -0.09
N PHE A 310 9.39 -4.91 0.22
CA PHE A 310 7.92 -4.99 0.35
C PHE A 310 7.40 -4.00 1.40
N PHE A 311 7.99 -4.01 2.60
CA PHE A 311 7.58 -3.11 3.68
C PHE A 311 7.84 -1.65 3.34
N ALA A 312 8.99 -1.34 2.74
CA ALA A 312 9.31 0.02 2.29
C ALA A 312 8.31 0.54 1.24
N MET A 313 7.90 -0.29 0.26
CA MET A 313 6.93 0.12 -0.76
C MET A 313 5.55 0.43 -0.18
N ALA A 314 5.12 -0.28 0.87
CA ALA A 314 3.87 0.01 1.55
C ALA A 314 3.87 1.42 2.18
N GLU A 315 5.02 1.88 2.70
CA GLU A 315 5.18 3.25 3.23
C GLU A 315 4.94 4.32 2.16
N LEU A 316 5.35 4.11 0.89
CA LEU A 316 5.07 5.06 -0.20
C LEU A 316 3.58 5.28 -0.41
N PHE A 317 2.74 4.30 -0.11
CA PHE A 317 1.29 4.38 -0.24
C PHE A 317 0.61 4.83 1.05
N GLY A 318 1.36 4.96 2.15
CA GLY A 318 0.82 5.30 3.48
C GLY A 318 -0.18 4.28 4.03
N SER A 319 -0.31 3.10 3.39
CA SER A 319 -1.19 2.03 3.79
C SER A 319 -0.36 0.82 4.18
N HIS A 320 -0.46 0.41 5.44
CA HIS A 320 0.18 -0.81 5.94
C HIS A 320 -0.73 -2.04 5.77
N HIS A 321 -1.90 -1.88 5.14
CA HIS A 321 -2.89 -2.95 4.97
C HIS A 321 -2.32 -4.19 4.25
N PRO A 322 -1.47 -4.07 3.20
CA PRO A 322 -0.83 -5.24 2.60
C PRO A 322 0.16 -5.98 3.50
N CYS A 323 0.75 -5.28 4.48
CA CYS A 323 1.73 -5.82 5.41
C CYS A 323 1.09 -6.58 6.58
N SER A 324 -0.22 -6.39 6.78
CA SER A 324 -0.99 -7.08 7.82
C SER A 324 -0.94 -8.60 7.63
N LEU A 325 -0.87 -9.32 8.75
CA LEU A 325 -0.65 -10.76 8.79
C LEU A 325 -1.63 -11.58 7.93
N ASP A 326 -2.88 -11.16 7.86
CA ASP A 326 -3.97 -11.79 7.10
C ASP A 326 -4.05 -11.38 5.63
N ASN A 327 -3.41 -10.28 5.27
CA ASN A 327 -3.41 -9.77 3.91
C ASN A 327 -2.18 -10.22 3.14
N ILE A 328 -1.02 -10.20 3.79
CA ILE A 328 0.22 -10.66 3.19
C ILE A 328 0.10 -12.13 2.76
N ARG A 329 0.72 -12.43 1.62
CA ARG A 329 0.79 -13.77 1.05
C ARG A 329 2.25 -14.14 0.92
N PHE A 330 2.54 -15.42 1.12
CA PHE A 330 3.91 -15.91 1.19
C PHE A 330 4.15 -16.97 0.12
N TYR A 331 5.21 -16.82 -0.65
CA TYR A 331 5.70 -17.86 -1.54
C TYR A 331 6.87 -18.58 -0.88
N TYR A 332 6.79 -19.91 -0.77
CA TYR A 332 7.97 -20.69 -0.38
C TYR A 332 8.83 -20.96 -1.61
N ASN A 333 10.00 -20.32 -1.69
CA ASN A 333 10.94 -20.51 -2.79
C ASN A 333 11.73 -21.83 -2.60
N PRO A 334 11.50 -22.85 -3.46
CA PRO A 334 12.15 -24.15 -3.30
C PRO A 334 13.64 -24.15 -3.71
N ILE A 335 14.14 -23.05 -4.29
CA ILE A 335 15.55 -22.89 -4.69
C ILE A 335 16.35 -22.32 -3.53
N THR A 336 15.89 -21.22 -2.94
CA THR A 336 16.58 -20.56 -1.81
C THR A 336 16.21 -21.18 -0.46
N SER A 337 15.10 -21.91 -0.40
CA SER A 337 14.46 -22.38 0.85
C SER A 337 14.02 -21.25 1.78
N LEU A 338 13.86 -20.03 1.25
CA LEU A 338 13.35 -18.86 1.97
C LEU A 338 11.92 -18.53 1.52
N ILE A 339 11.25 -17.69 2.32
CA ILE A 339 9.92 -17.18 2.04
C ILE A 339 10.00 -15.80 1.39
N GLU A 340 9.27 -15.61 0.30
CA GLU A 340 9.13 -14.32 -0.36
C GLU A 340 7.71 -13.75 -0.18
N PRO A 341 7.55 -12.43 -0.05
CA PRO A 341 6.23 -11.83 0.04
C PRO A 341 5.57 -11.72 -1.34
N ILE A 342 4.24 -11.77 -1.35
CA ILE A 342 3.39 -11.51 -2.51
C ILE A 342 2.43 -10.37 -2.13
N ILE A 343 2.38 -9.32 -2.93
CA ILE A 343 1.52 -8.16 -2.70
C ILE A 343 0.05 -8.46 -3.01
N HIS A 344 -0.87 -8.00 -2.15
CA HIS A 344 -2.31 -8.14 -2.29
C HIS A 344 -3.04 -7.20 -1.31
N ASP A 345 -4.17 -6.63 -1.74
CA ASP A 345 -5.15 -5.91 -0.88
C ASP A 345 -4.59 -4.63 -0.25
N ASN A 346 -4.14 -3.68 -1.06
CA ASN A 346 -3.71 -2.39 -0.52
C ASN A 346 -4.85 -1.46 -0.15
N ASP A 347 -5.88 -1.40 -1.01
CA ASP A 347 -7.16 -0.68 -0.85
C ASP A 347 -7.09 0.86 -0.66
N HIS A 348 -6.03 1.38 -0.06
CA HIS A 348 -5.93 2.76 0.40
C HIS A 348 -4.64 3.45 -0.10
N LEU A 349 -4.72 4.76 -0.26
CA LEU A 349 -3.57 5.63 -0.51
C LEU A 349 -3.70 6.81 0.45
N ASP A 350 -2.93 6.74 1.52
CA ASP A 350 -3.04 7.68 2.63
C ASP A 350 -1.78 8.54 2.73
N ARG A 351 -1.92 9.70 3.35
CA ARG A 351 -0.77 10.59 3.61
C ARG A 351 -0.08 10.14 4.89
N LEU A 352 1.23 9.92 4.79
CA LEU A 352 2.07 9.78 5.98
C LEU A 352 2.05 11.08 6.81
N GLY A 353 2.21 10.92 8.12
CA GLY A 353 2.20 12.02 9.10
C GLY A 353 1.08 11.94 10.14
N GLU A 354 0.01 11.19 9.88
CA GLU A 354 -0.96 10.81 10.91
C GLU A 354 -0.51 9.57 11.69
N TYR A 355 0.21 8.66 11.01
CA TYR A 355 0.80 7.46 11.57
C TYR A 355 2.31 7.44 11.30
N PRO A 356 3.13 6.92 12.23
CA PRO A 356 4.57 6.78 12.05
C PRO A 356 4.89 5.67 11.04
N LEU A 357 6.12 5.67 10.50
CA LEU A 357 6.60 4.55 9.69
C LEU A 357 6.61 3.25 10.52
N LEU A 358 6.42 2.09 9.88
CA LEU A 358 6.43 0.79 10.56
C LEU A 358 7.74 0.52 11.31
N GLY A 359 8.86 1.05 10.84
CA GLY A 359 10.15 0.90 11.52
C GLY A 359 10.33 1.78 12.76
N GLU A 360 9.51 2.81 12.96
CA GLU A 360 9.61 3.68 14.13
C GLU A 360 9.14 2.98 15.41
N GLU A 361 9.74 3.36 16.54
CA GLU A 361 9.42 2.85 17.88
C GLU A 361 9.54 1.31 18.02
N LYS A 362 10.41 0.68 17.22
CA LYS A 362 10.69 -0.76 17.28
C LYS A 362 11.84 -1.10 18.20
N LEU A 363 11.63 -2.13 19.04
CA LEU A 363 12.65 -2.65 19.95
C LEU A 363 13.26 -3.92 19.37
N LEU A 364 14.54 -3.86 19.02
CA LEU A 364 15.24 -4.98 18.41
C LEU A 364 15.69 -5.97 19.49
N GLY A 365 15.58 -7.27 19.21
CA GLY A 365 16.00 -8.34 20.11
C GLY A 365 15.25 -8.43 21.45
N LYS A 366 14.20 -7.62 21.67
CA LYS A 366 13.40 -7.63 22.91
C LYS A 366 12.02 -8.20 22.65
N ASP A 367 11.60 -9.13 23.49
CA ASP A 367 10.21 -9.55 23.54
C ASP A 367 9.38 -8.45 24.19
N ILE A 368 8.50 -7.84 23.39
CA ILE A 368 7.53 -6.90 23.92
C ILE A 368 6.33 -7.71 24.40
N GLN A 369 6.15 -7.81 25.72
CA GLN A 369 4.86 -8.22 26.26
C GLN A 369 3.81 -7.27 25.72
N ARG A 370 2.73 -7.83 25.13
CA ARG A 370 1.58 -7.12 24.52
C ARG A 370 1.40 -5.75 25.17
N ARG A 371 1.68 -4.66 24.43
CA ARG A 371 1.43 -3.31 24.92
C ARG A 371 -0.09 -3.16 25.05
N PRO A 372 -0.66 -3.05 26.27
CA PRO A 372 -2.09 -2.83 26.42
C PRO A 372 -2.39 -1.42 25.89
N ASN A 373 -3.44 -1.28 25.06
CA ASN A 373 -4.02 0.02 24.66
C ASN A 373 -3.19 0.97 23.79
N GLN A 374 -2.65 0.53 22.65
CA GLN A 374 -2.38 1.45 21.54
C GLN A 374 -3.14 0.96 20.30
N GLY A 375 -3.65 1.85 19.44
CA GLY A 375 -4.74 1.57 18.49
C GLY A 375 -4.56 0.39 17.51
N TRP A 376 -5.60 0.14 16.71
CA TRP A 376 -5.83 -0.97 15.76
C TRP A 376 -4.62 -1.32 14.86
N TRP A 377 -3.73 -0.37 14.59
CA TRP A 377 -2.50 -0.51 13.79
C TRP A 377 -1.22 -0.86 14.60
N LYS A 378 -1.18 -0.62 15.92
CA LYS A 378 -0.05 -1.01 16.82
C LYS A 378 -0.24 -2.40 17.46
N LEU A 379 -1.31 -3.12 17.11
CA LEU A 379 -1.79 -4.28 17.87
C LEU A 379 -1.36 -5.65 17.36
N THR A 380 -0.51 -5.78 16.33
CA THR A 380 -0.10 -7.11 15.86
C THR A 380 1.30 -7.47 16.37
N SER A 381 1.37 -8.55 17.16
CA SER A 381 2.62 -9.25 17.50
C SER A 381 3.52 -9.47 16.28
N TRP A 382 2.89 -9.67 15.12
CA TRP A 382 3.53 -9.79 13.81
C TRP A 382 4.58 -8.72 13.49
N TYR A 383 4.25 -7.42 13.59
CA TYR A 383 5.22 -6.38 13.22
C TYR A 383 6.39 -6.35 14.19
N GLU A 384 6.14 -6.54 15.49
CA GLU A 384 7.23 -6.62 16.47
C GLU A 384 8.13 -7.84 16.19
N SER A 385 7.55 -9.02 15.91
CA SER A 385 8.33 -10.21 15.55
C SER A 385 9.17 -10.01 14.29
N VAL A 386 8.63 -9.34 13.27
CA VAL A 386 9.35 -9.05 12.01
C VAL A 386 10.51 -8.07 12.24
N PHE A 387 10.25 -6.95 12.91
CA PHE A 387 11.23 -5.89 13.13
C PHE A 387 12.23 -6.20 14.25
N LYS A 388 12.00 -7.24 15.07
CA LYS A 388 12.91 -7.68 16.14
C LYS A 388 14.31 -8.03 15.64
N ASP A 389 14.45 -8.47 14.39
CA ASP A 389 15.73 -8.86 13.78
C ASP A 389 16.52 -7.63 13.26
N PRO A 390 17.71 -7.32 13.83
CA PRO A 390 18.56 -6.22 13.36
C PRO A 390 18.99 -6.35 11.89
N ALA A 391 19.14 -7.56 11.36
CA ALA A 391 19.51 -7.76 9.96
C ALA A 391 18.38 -7.29 9.03
N PHE A 392 17.13 -7.63 9.35
CA PHE A 392 15.96 -7.13 8.65
C PHE A 392 15.81 -5.63 8.80
N TYR A 393 15.99 -5.09 10.01
CA TYR A 393 15.88 -3.65 10.24
C TYR A 393 16.84 -2.85 9.35
N ARG A 394 18.11 -3.28 9.25
CA ARG A 394 19.09 -2.65 8.36
C ARG A 394 18.69 -2.73 6.90
N ALA A 395 18.16 -3.87 6.45
CA ALA A 395 17.68 -4.04 5.08
C ALA A 395 16.48 -3.11 4.79
N TYR A 396 15.55 -2.98 5.75
CA TYR A 396 14.41 -2.09 5.68
C TYR A 396 14.83 -0.62 5.55
N ILE A 397 15.76 -0.13 6.39
CA ILE A 397 16.26 1.25 6.30
C ILE A 397 16.93 1.52 4.94
N ARG A 398 17.72 0.57 4.42
CA ARG A 398 18.31 0.71 3.08
C ARG A 398 17.26 0.74 1.96
N ALA A 399 16.20 -0.06 2.09
CA ALA A 399 15.09 -0.02 1.16
C ALA A 399 14.36 1.34 1.23
N LEU A 400 14.15 1.89 2.43
CA LEU A 400 13.61 3.24 2.62
C LEU A 400 14.50 4.31 1.96
N GLU A 401 15.82 4.28 2.17
CA GLU A 401 16.75 5.23 1.53
C GLU A 401 16.65 5.18 0.01
N LYS A 402 16.55 3.97 -0.57
CA LYS A 402 16.40 3.77 -2.01
C LYS A 402 15.12 4.42 -2.54
N ILE A 403 13.98 4.22 -1.88
CA ILE A 403 12.70 4.77 -2.34
C ILE A 403 12.55 6.27 -2.03
N ALA A 404 13.29 6.77 -1.04
CA ALA A 404 13.33 8.18 -0.67
C ALA A 404 14.08 9.03 -1.71
N ASP A 405 14.90 8.43 -2.57
CA ASP A 405 15.52 9.12 -3.70
C ASP A 405 14.43 9.59 -4.68
N GLN A 406 14.42 10.89 -4.99
CA GLN A 406 13.45 11.46 -5.90
C GLN A 406 13.48 10.78 -7.28
N ALA A 407 14.66 10.42 -7.77
CA ALA A 407 14.83 9.75 -9.06
C ALA A 407 14.05 8.42 -9.13
N TYR A 408 13.85 7.74 -7.99
CA TYR A 408 13.11 6.47 -7.93
C TYR A 408 11.69 6.60 -8.50
N LEU A 409 10.95 7.64 -8.08
CA LEU A 409 9.58 7.89 -8.54
C LEU A 409 9.56 8.63 -9.88
N ASP A 410 10.48 9.58 -10.11
CA ASP A 410 10.57 10.30 -11.38
C ASP A 410 10.76 9.32 -12.54
N ASP A 411 11.71 8.38 -12.41
CA ASP A 411 11.98 7.37 -13.42
C ASP A 411 10.82 6.38 -13.58
N PHE A 412 10.15 5.99 -12.48
CA PHE A 412 8.99 5.11 -12.53
C PHE A 412 7.84 5.78 -13.30
N PHE A 413 7.43 6.98 -12.91
CA PHE A 413 6.29 7.64 -13.56
C PHE A 413 6.59 8.03 -15.00
N ALA A 414 7.82 8.41 -15.32
CA ALA A 414 8.21 8.68 -16.71
C ALA A 414 8.10 7.42 -17.59
N ARG A 415 8.52 6.25 -17.09
CA ARG A 415 8.47 4.99 -17.83
C ARG A 415 7.05 4.43 -18.02
N HIS A 416 6.15 4.69 -17.08
CA HIS A 416 4.77 4.17 -17.07
C HIS A 416 3.71 5.19 -17.48
N GLU A 417 4.10 6.37 -17.97
CA GLU A 417 3.14 7.45 -18.22
C GLU A 417 2.05 7.01 -19.23
N GLU A 418 2.41 6.30 -20.31
CA GLU A 418 1.44 5.85 -21.31
C GLU A 418 0.45 4.84 -20.74
N GLU A 419 0.93 3.84 -20.01
CA GLU A 419 0.11 2.82 -19.36
C GLU A 419 -0.81 3.44 -18.31
N ILE A 420 -0.29 4.33 -17.47
CA ILE A 420 -1.05 5.07 -16.46
C ILE A 420 -2.17 5.88 -17.12
N GLN A 421 -1.87 6.60 -18.20
CA GLN A 421 -2.91 7.36 -18.91
C GLN A 421 -3.94 6.43 -19.54
N GLU A 422 -3.55 5.28 -20.07
CA GLU A 422 -4.52 4.31 -20.59
C GLU A 422 -5.45 3.78 -19.50
N GLN A 423 -4.91 3.33 -18.36
CA GLN A 423 -5.74 2.86 -17.24
C GLN A 423 -6.69 3.95 -16.73
N LYS A 424 -6.23 5.22 -16.66
CA LYS A 424 -7.10 6.37 -16.33
C LYS A 424 -8.24 6.52 -17.32
N ARG A 425 -7.95 6.47 -18.63
CA ARG A 425 -8.99 6.60 -19.65
C ARG A 425 -10.01 5.46 -19.55
N ILE A 426 -9.57 4.22 -19.35
CA ILE A 426 -10.46 3.06 -19.16
C ILE A 426 -11.39 3.29 -17.96
N LEU A 427 -10.84 3.66 -16.81
CA LEU A 427 -11.63 3.95 -15.60
C LEU A 427 -12.61 5.12 -15.81
N HIS A 428 -12.22 6.17 -16.53
CA HIS A 428 -13.10 7.31 -16.81
C HIS A 428 -14.31 6.97 -17.70
N HIS A 429 -14.37 5.78 -18.30
CA HIS A 429 -15.58 5.30 -18.96
C HIS A 429 -16.78 5.28 -18.01
N ASP A 430 -16.61 4.69 -16.82
CA ASP A 430 -17.65 4.58 -15.79
C ASP A 430 -17.52 5.65 -14.70
N TYR A 431 -16.29 6.16 -14.49
CA TYR A 431 -15.96 7.02 -13.36
C TYR A 431 -15.37 8.38 -13.77
N PRO A 432 -16.00 9.16 -14.67
CA PRO A 432 -15.45 10.41 -15.20
C PRO A 432 -15.27 11.51 -14.14
N ILE A 433 -15.97 11.39 -13.01
CA ILE A 433 -15.93 12.31 -11.88
C ILE A 433 -14.66 12.11 -11.02
N LEU A 434 -14.07 10.90 -11.04
CA LEU A 434 -12.95 10.59 -10.16
C LEU A 434 -11.66 11.28 -10.62
N SER A 435 -11.00 11.91 -9.65
CA SER A 435 -9.62 12.39 -9.79
C SER A 435 -8.66 11.23 -9.60
N LEU A 436 -8.33 10.55 -10.70
CA LEU A 436 -7.35 9.45 -10.73
C LEU A 436 -5.93 10.02 -10.82
N ASN A 437 -5.46 10.70 -9.76
CA ASN A 437 -4.12 11.28 -9.73
C ASN A 437 -3.41 11.03 -8.39
N PRO A 438 -2.84 9.83 -8.19
CA PRO A 438 -2.21 9.46 -6.92
C PRO A 438 -0.81 10.05 -6.71
N GLN A 439 -0.13 10.47 -7.78
CA GLN A 439 1.25 10.97 -7.76
C GLN A 439 1.52 11.98 -6.62
N PRO A 440 0.71 13.03 -6.39
CA PRO A 440 1.02 14.01 -5.36
C PRO A 440 1.10 13.42 -3.94
N ILE A 441 0.27 12.42 -3.62
CA ILE A 441 0.30 11.76 -2.31
C ILE A 441 1.54 10.86 -2.22
N ILE A 442 1.85 10.10 -3.28
CA ILE A 442 3.02 9.22 -3.31
C ILE A 442 4.33 10.03 -3.16
N TYR A 443 4.46 11.16 -3.87
CA TYR A 443 5.61 12.07 -3.70
C TYR A 443 5.66 12.74 -2.34
N GLN A 444 4.50 13.07 -1.76
CA GLN A 444 4.43 13.60 -0.39
C GLN A 444 4.93 12.56 0.62
N ASN A 445 4.51 11.29 0.48
CA ASN A 445 4.97 10.20 1.33
C ASN A 445 6.47 9.95 1.15
N GLN A 446 6.98 9.99 -0.09
CA GLN A 446 8.42 9.93 -0.36
C GLN A 446 9.19 11.05 0.38
N ALA A 447 8.68 12.29 0.33
CA ALA A 447 9.30 13.41 1.03
C ALA A 447 9.28 13.22 2.55
N TYR A 448 8.19 12.68 3.10
CA TYR A 448 8.09 12.33 4.51
C TYR A 448 9.14 11.30 4.92
N ILE A 449 9.27 10.19 4.17
CA ILE A 449 10.28 9.15 4.43
C ILE A 449 11.69 9.77 4.39
N ARG A 450 11.98 10.60 3.39
CA ARG A 450 13.26 11.31 3.27
C ARG A 450 13.52 12.19 4.49
N GLN A 451 12.52 12.93 4.96
CA GLN A 451 12.63 13.78 6.15
C GLN A 451 12.89 12.95 7.41
N ALA A 452 12.16 11.84 7.61
CA ALA A 452 12.33 10.95 8.75
C ALA A 452 13.76 10.37 8.84
N LEU A 453 14.39 10.09 7.69
CA LEU A 453 15.77 9.59 7.62
C LEU A 453 16.85 10.70 7.67
N SER A 454 16.47 11.98 7.54
CA SER A 454 17.43 13.09 7.36
C SER A 454 17.58 14.01 8.57
N VAL A 455 17.24 13.52 9.77
CA VAL A 455 17.39 14.25 11.03
C VAL A 455 18.83 14.73 11.26
N GLU A 456 18.99 15.89 11.92
CA GLU A 456 20.31 16.53 12.11
C GLU A 456 21.07 15.99 13.32
N HIS A 457 20.34 15.56 14.35
CA HIS A 457 20.89 15.00 15.58
C HIS A 457 20.21 13.66 15.91
N LEU A 458 20.99 12.65 16.25
CA LEU A 458 20.59 11.30 16.60
C LEU A 458 20.77 11.03 18.10
N LEU A 459 21.92 11.41 18.66
CA LEU A 459 22.30 11.07 20.03
C LEU A 459 22.57 12.31 20.87
N GLU A 460 22.18 12.24 22.15
CA GLU A 460 22.80 13.08 23.18
C GLU A 460 24.01 12.34 23.75
N VAL A 461 25.18 12.96 23.67
CA VAL A 461 26.44 12.38 24.16
C VAL A 461 26.97 13.23 25.31
N ARG A 462 27.12 12.63 26.50
CA ARG A 462 27.60 13.32 27.71
C ARG A 462 28.83 12.61 28.28
N PRO A 463 29.81 13.34 28.82
CA PRO A 463 30.90 12.73 29.56
C PRO A 463 30.39 12.12 30.87
N THR A 464 31.00 11.02 31.32
CA THR A 464 30.77 10.50 32.68
C THR A 464 31.62 11.27 33.70
N ALA A 465 31.21 11.28 34.98
CA ALA A 465 31.96 11.95 36.05
C ALA A 465 33.33 11.29 36.36
N GLU A 466 33.58 10.08 35.86
CA GLU A 466 34.87 9.42 35.96
C GLU A 466 35.88 10.09 35.03
N GLN A 467 37.00 10.56 35.60
CA GLN A 467 38.10 11.20 34.88
C GLN A 467 38.57 10.31 33.72
N PRO A 468 38.88 10.87 32.54
CA PRO A 468 39.47 10.10 31.45
C PRO A 468 40.73 9.40 31.94
N SER A 469 40.79 8.08 31.82
CA SER A 469 42.06 7.36 31.87
C SER A 469 42.90 7.80 30.66
N SER A 470 44.22 7.72 30.71
CA SER A 470 45.09 8.16 29.61
C SER A 470 44.88 7.43 28.28
N THR A 471 44.04 6.39 28.23
CA THR A 471 43.83 5.54 27.05
C THR A 471 42.37 5.31 26.67
N ALA A 472 41.41 5.53 27.58
CA ALA A 472 39.98 5.30 27.32
C ALA A 472 39.08 6.35 27.96
N VAL A 473 38.09 6.80 27.18
CA VAL A 473 37.02 7.73 27.60
C VAL A 473 35.70 6.98 27.71
N GLN A 474 35.03 7.13 28.85
CA GLN A 474 33.64 6.69 29.02
C GLN A 474 32.66 7.82 28.72
N LEU A 475 31.66 7.51 27.91
CA LEU A 475 30.58 8.42 27.53
C LEU A 475 29.23 7.80 27.84
N SER A 476 28.31 8.64 28.28
CA SER A 476 26.89 8.35 28.42
C SER A 476 26.19 8.80 27.14
N VAL A 477 25.56 7.87 26.42
CA VAL A 477 24.85 8.13 25.17
C VAL A 477 23.36 7.82 25.30
N VAL A 478 22.52 8.71 24.78
CA VAL A 478 21.06 8.57 24.76
C VAL A 478 20.56 8.73 23.33
N ASN A 479 19.79 7.75 22.84
CA ASN A 479 19.12 7.89 21.55
C ASN A 479 17.91 8.83 21.67
N THR A 480 17.89 9.88 20.84
CA THR A 480 16.81 10.86 20.82
C THR A 480 15.72 10.56 19.78
N GLN A 481 15.97 9.59 18.89
CA GLN A 481 15.19 9.34 17.68
C GLN A 481 14.31 8.09 17.77
N PRO A 482 13.19 8.04 17.03
CA PRO A 482 12.29 6.89 17.01
C PRO A 482 12.86 5.69 16.23
N PHE A 483 14.07 5.80 15.68
CA PHE A 483 14.80 4.70 15.04
C PHE A 483 15.97 4.24 15.92
N PRO A 484 16.35 2.95 15.94
CA PRO A 484 17.61 2.50 16.51
C PRO A 484 18.80 3.18 15.85
N VAL A 485 19.85 3.48 16.62
CA VAL A 485 21.03 4.23 16.16
C VAL A 485 22.29 3.41 16.41
N GLU A 486 23.16 3.32 15.42
CA GLU A 486 24.46 2.65 15.48
C GLU A 486 25.58 3.68 15.57
N ILE A 487 26.53 3.44 16.46
CA ILE A 487 27.76 4.23 16.58
C ILE A 487 28.82 3.56 15.71
N VAL A 488 29.39 4.33 14.78
CA VAL A 488 30.31 3.82 13.75
C VAL A 488 31.76 4.24 13.99
N GLY A 489 31.99 5.27 14.79
CA GLY A 489 33.32 5.85 14.96
C GLY A 489 33.34 7.05 15.89
N TYR A 490 34.49 7.71 15.96
CA TYR A 490 34.66 8.99 16.64
C TYR A 490 35.68 9.86 15.89
N SER A 491 35.74 11.16 16.19
CA SER A 491 36.80 12.05 15.73
C SER A 491 37.13 13.09 16.80
N VAL A 492 38.34 13.66 16.74
CA VAL A 492 38.77 14.73 17.65
C VAL A 492 39.08 15.98 16.84
N GLY A 493 38.36 17.08 17.10
CA GLY A 493 38.50 18.33 16.34
C GLY A 493 38.15 18.15 14.87
N ASP A 494 39.11 18.48 14.00
CA ASP A 494 39.01 18.36 12.53
C ASP A 494 39.70 17.09 11.98
N ALA A 495 40.17 16.20 12.86
CA ALA A 495 40.74 14.94 12.45
C ALA A 495 39.70 14.06 11.73
N PRO A 496 40.11 13.20 10.78
CA PRO A 496 39.21 12.26 10.14
C PRO A 496 38.59 11.30 11.16
N MET A 497 37.42 10.75 10.82
CA MET A 497 36.77 9.74 11.64
C MET A 497 37.64 8.50 11.80
N VAL A 498 37.82 8.06 13.05
CA VAL A 498 38.37 6.77 13.42
C VAL A 498 37.20 5.79 13.55
N PRO A 499 37.08 4.76 12.69
CA PRO A 499 36.01 3.78 12.80
C PRO A 499 36.21 2.88 14.02
N LEU A 500 35.12 2.45 14.64
CA LEU A 500 35.18 1.43 15.69
C LEU A 500 35.49 0.06 15.08
N ALA A 501 36.29 -0.74 15.78
CA ALA A 501 36.60 -2.12 15.39
C ALA A 501 35.59 -3.11 16.00
N GLY A 502 35.32 -4.20 15.29
CA GLY A 502 34.45 -5.29 15.78
C GLY A 502 32.94 -5.03 15.58
N GLU A 503 32.12 -5.57 16.48
CA GLU A 503 30.68 -5.36 16.47
C GLU A 503 30.34 -3.93 16.92
N LEU A 504 29.65 -3.19 16.07
CA LEU A 504 29.35 -1.79 16.32
C LEU A 504 28.27 -1.66 17.41
N PRO A 505 28.49 -0.85 18.46
CA PRO A 505 27.48 -0.61 19.47
C PRO A 505 26.30 0.14 18.87
N TRP A 506 25.09 -0.26 19.23
CA TRP A 506 23.86 0.40 18.81
C TRP A 506 22.88 0.53 19.97
N LEU A 507 22.02 1.53 19.87
CA LEU A 507 21.01 1.90 20.85
C LEU A 507 19.62 1.60 20.29
N GLN A 508 18.71 1.18 21.17
CA GLN A 508 17.30 0.96 20.84
C GLN A 508 16.63 2.26 20.39
N ALA A 509 15.56 2.14 19.59
CA ALA A 509 14.69 3.27 19.28
C ALA A 509 14.19 3.97 20.56
N ARG A 510 14.07 5.29 20.51
CA ARG A 510 13.42 6.05 21.58
C ARG A 510 11.92 5.83 21.51
N ILE A 511 11.37 5.33 22.62
CA ILE A 511 9.94 5.19 22.84
C ILE A 511 9.60 5.92 24.13
N PRO A 512 8.80 6.99 24.06
CA PRO A 512 8.40 7.73 25.25
C PRO A 512 7.85 6.79 26.34
N ALA A 513 8.35 6.96 27.57
CA ALA A 513 8.04 6.14 28.76
C ALA A 513 8.61 4.69 28.80
N ILE A 514 9.36 4.22 27.80
CA ILE A 514 9.92 2.85 27.80
C ILE A 514 11.46 2.83 27.78
N THR A 515 12.11 3.64 26.94
CA THR A 515 13.54 3.47 26.61
C THR A 515 14.44 4.63 27.04
N ASP A 516 14.08 5.38 28.08
CA ASP A 516 14.78 6.61 28.48
C ASP A 516 16.10 6.39 29.23
N THR A 517 16.78 5.27 28.95
CA THR A 517 17.99 4.87 29.68
C THR A 517 19.23 5.20 28.86
N ALA A 518 20.10 6.03 29.42
CA ALA A 518 21.45 6.21 28.91
C ALA A 518 22.22 4.89 28.86
N GLN A 519 22.99 4.69 27.80
CA GLN A 519 23.94 3.59 27.65
C GLN A 519 25.36 4.12 27.80
N LEU A 520 26.22 3.37 28.50
CA LEU A 520 27.63 3.69 28.58
C LEU A 520 28.38 3.09 27.40
N ILE A 521 29.25 3.87 26.79
CA ILE A 521 30.20 3.42 25.76
C ILE A 521 31.62 3.81 26.18
N SER A 522 32.58 3.00 25.77
CA SER A 522 34.01 3.27 25.95
C SER A 522 34.66 3.48 24.59
N LEU A 523 35.40 4.57 24.45
CA LEU A 523 36.18 4.89 23.27
C LEU A 523 37.67 4.88 23.62
N GLU A 524 38.45 4.07 22.92
CA GLU A 524 39.91 4.08 23.02
C GLU A 524 40.45 5.24 22.20
N LEU A 525 41.16 6.17 22.85
CA LEU A 525 41.76 7.33 22.18
C LEU A 525 43.17 6.99 21.67
N PRO A 526 43.64 7.59 20.56
CA PRO A 526 45.00 7.39 20.07
C PRO A 526 46.02 7.87 21.11
N GLU A 527 47.15 7.17 21.26
CA GLU A 527 48.22 7.51 22.22
C GLU A 527 48.77 8.95 22.02
N ASP A 528 48.67 9.49 20.81
CA ASP A 528 49.14 10.82 20.42
C ASP A 528 48.09 11.94 20.58
N ALA A 529 46.84 11.59 20.90
CA ALA A 529 45.79 12.58 21.12
C ALA A 529 45.98 13.17 22.51
N ASP A 530 46.65 14.32 22.57
CA ASP A 530 46.91 15.11 23.78
C ASP A 530 45.69 15.07 24.71
N SER A 531 45.73 14.25 25.76
CA SER A 531 44.57 13.89 26.60
C SER A 531 44.10 15.03 27.50
N GLY A 532 44.46 16.27 27.14
CA GLY A 532 44.05 17.49 27.80
C GLY A 532 42.57 17.81 27.54
N ALA A 533 42.00 18.62 28.43
CA ALA A 533 40.58 19.02 28.38
C ALA A 533 40.14 19.61 27.02
N SER A 534 41.06 20.22 26.25
CA SER A 534 40.74 20.77 24.92
C SER A 534 40.47 19.69 23.87
N ALA A 535 41.22 18.59 23.86
CA ALA A 535 41.00 17.49 22.91
C ALA A 535 39.72 16.71 23.27
N PHE A 536 39.50 16.52 24.57
CA PHE A 536 38.29 15.90 25.09
C PHE A 536 37.04 16.69 24.69
N ASN A 537 37.03 18.02 24.89
CA ASN A 537 35.91 18.88 24.52
C ASN A 537 35.68 18.96 23.00
N ALA A 538 36.69 18.59 22.19
CA ALA A 538 36.61 18.54 20.73
C ALA A 538 36.21 17.15 20.21
N LEU A 539 35.96 16.18 21.08
CA LEU A 539 35.51 14.83 20.70
C LEU A 539 34.11 14.87 20.09
N LYS A 540 33.93 14.12 19.00
CA LYS A 540 32.65 13.89 18.34
C LYS A 540 32.43 12.40 18.17
N VAL A 541 31.21 11.92 18.45
CA VAL A 541 30.80 10.54 18.22
C VAL A 541 30.10 10.45 16.88
N HIS A 542 30.59 9.58 15.99
CA HIS A 542 30.00 9.37 14.68
C HIS A 542 28.98 8.25 14.75
N CYS A 543 27.74 8.53 14.36
CA CYS A 543 26.61 7.61 14.45
C CYS A 543 25.67 7.74 13.26
N ARG A 544 24.73 6.80 13.12
CA ARG A 544 23.74 6.76 12.05
C ARG A 544 22.51 5.98 12.47
N ILE A 545 21.37 6.21 11.83
CA ILE A 545 20.23 5.29 11.93
C ILE A 545 20.69 3.88 11.52
N LEU A 546 20.26 2.85 12.26
CA LEU A 546 20.73 1.48 12.07
C LEU A 546 20.48 0.98 10.63
N GLY A 547 21.54 0.91 9.84
CA GLY A 547 21.48 0.47 8.43
C GLY A 547 21.54 1.59 7.39
N ALA A 548 21.39 2.85 7.80
CA ALA A 548 21.46 4.01 6.93
C ALA A 548 22.88 4.25 6.38
N SER A 549 22.95 5.01 5.29
CA SER A 549 24.18 5.43 4.63
C SER A 549 24.78 6.69 5.28
N ARG A 550 23.94 7.64 5.69
CA ARG A 550 24.37 8.92 6.26
C ARG A 550 24.90 8.77 7.67
N VAL A 551 26.11 9.27 7.91
CA VAL A 551 26.75 9.37 9.22
C VAL A 551 26.68 10.81 9.72
N ILE A 552 26.40 10.98 11.02
CA ILE A 552 26.29 12.25 11.73
C ILE A 552 27.33 12.25 12.85
N ALA A 553 28.03 13.37 13.03
CA ALA A 553 29.00 13.57 14.08
C ALA A 553 28.38 14.38 15.23
N GLU A 554 28.15 13.74 16.37
CA GLU A 554 27.55 14.35 17.55
C GLU A 554 28.62 14.90 18.48
N PRO A 555 28.57 16.20 18.84
CA PRO A 555 29.47 16.78 19.81
C PRO A 555 29.14 16.31 21.23
N LEU A 556 30.11 16.42 22.14
CA LEU A 556 29.84 16.27 23.57
C LEU A 556 28.98 17.44 24.07
N ILE A 557 27.89 17.10 24.76
CA ILE A 557 27.12 18.03 25.58
C ILE A 557 27.82 18.12 26.94
N LEU A 558 28.61 19.18 27.11
CA LEU A 558 29.22 19.51 28.38
C LEU A 558 28.15 20.15 29.28
N ALA A 559 28.18 19.86 30.58
CA ALA A 559 27.32 20.58 31.51
C ALA A 559 27.68 22.06 31.44
N ASP A 560 26.69 22.92 31.19
CA ASP A 560 26.83 24.35 31.47
C ASP A 560 27.24 24.49 32.93
N ASN A 561 28.39 25.12 33.20
CA ASN A 561 28.83 25.44 34.55
C ASN A 561 27.80 26.30 35.29
#